data_AF-A0A484KME1-F1
#
_entry.id   AF-A0A484KME1-F1
#
_cell.length_a   1.000
_cell.length_b   1.000
_cell.length_c   1.000
_cell.angle_alpha   90.00
_cell.angle_beta   90.00
_cell.angle_gamma   90.00
#
_symmetry.space_group_name_H-M   'P 1'
#
loop_
_entity.id
_entity.type
_entity.pdbx_description
1 polymer ?
#
loop_
_entity_poly.entity_id
_entity_poly.type
_entity_poly.pdbx_seq_one_letter_code
_entity_poly.pdbx_strand_id
1 'polypeptide(L)'
;MEYFWVFFLLSCCRQRGDGEGMDDGDKVMKEVMAVCRNFLWGGTHKYAKVPLVNWEEVCLKKKFGGLGIKNILNWNKAAIMKLNWDVAGKKDILWVKWIHNKYIKEEEFWDYTPKLDACHYWKEMVRVRENFRGMPKGKEYIVREGYDWLQGTRMIPN
;
A
#
# COMPACT_ATOMS: atom_id res chain seq x y z
N MET A 1 16.58 4.56 9.69
CA MET A 1 16.38 5.76 8.82
C MET A 1 15.08 5.72 8.02
N GLU A 2 14.38 4.59 7.88
CA GLU A 2 13.13 4.49 7.09
C GLU A 2 11.92 5.24 7.67
N TYR A 3 11.93 5.59 8.96
CA TYR A 3 10.77 6.14 9.67
C TYR A 3 10.69 7.67 9.70
N PHE A 4 11.77 8.37 9.36
CA PHE A 4 11.81 9.84 9.40
C PHE A 4 10.95 10.47 8.30
N TRP A 5 10.89 9.85 7.12
CA TRP A 5 10.05 10.29 6.01
C TRP A 5 8.56 10.19 6.32
N VAL A 6 8.14 9.14 7.03
CA VAL A 6 6.75 8.92 7.46
C VAL A 6 6.31 10.04 8.41
N PHE A 7 7.16 10.40 9.38
CA PHE A 7 6.89 11.50 10.30
C PHE A 7 6.77 12.85 9.59
N PHE A 8 7.62 13.11 8.59
CA PHE A 8 7.61 14.37 7.83
C PHE A 8 6.36 14.49 6.95
N LEU A 9 5.99 13.42 6.22
CA LEU A 9 4.78 13.37 5.39
C LEU A 9 3.50 13.54 6.22
N LEU A 10 3.43 12.94 7.41
CA LEU A 10 2.29 13.06 8.30
C LEU A 10 2.21 14.43 9.02
N SER A 11 3.35 15.07 9.29
CA SER A 11 3.41 16.35 10.00
C SER A 11 3.21 17.56 9.08
N CYS A 12 3.66 17.52 7.82
CA CYS A 12 3.55 18.62 6.87
C CYS A 12 2.18 18.76 6.17
N CYS A 13 1.19 17.94 6.53
CA CYS A 13 -0.10 17.96 5.86
C CYS A 13 -1.04 19.04 6.43
N ARG A 14 -0.63 20.31 6.32
CA ARG A 14 -1.46 21.50 6.54
C ARG A 14 -1.34 22.41 5.32
N GLN A 15 -1.77 21.94 4.15
CA GLN A 15 -2.19 22.74 2.99
C GLN A 15 -2.46 21.84 1.77
N ARG A 16 -3.69 21.32 1.69
CA ARG A 16 -4.47 21.25 0.45
C ARG A 16 -5.87 20.85 0.84
N GLY A 17 -6.78 21.83 0.86
CA GLY A 17 -8.15 21.53 0.48
C GLY A 17 -8.09 20.99 -0.93
N ASP A 18 -8.76 19.88 -1.17
CA ASP A 18 -9.77 19.71 -2.22
C ASP A 18 -10.21 18.25 -2.19
N GLY A 19 -11.51 18.05 -2.25
CA GLY A 19 -12.11 16.72 -2.20
C GLY A 19 -11.92 16.01 -3.53
N GLU A 20 -10.96 15.09 -3.60
CA GLU A 20 -10.96 14.03 -4.60
C GLU A 20 -10.52 12.73 -3.93
N GLY A 21 -11.39 11.73 -4.02
CA GLY A 21 -11.11 10.41 -3.49
C GLY A 21 -10.08 9.66 -4.33
N MET A 22 -9.26 8.87 -3.65
CA MET A 22 -8.71 7.59 -4.13
C MET A 22 -7.49 7.56 -5.06
N ASP A 23 -6.91 8.64 -5.60
CA ASP A 23 -5.97 8.44 -6.73
C ASP A 23 -4.53 9.00 -6.68
N ASP A 24 -4.15 9.87 -5.74
CA ASP A 24 -2.83 10.54 -5.86
C ASP A 24 -1.62 9.65 -5.52
N GLY A 25 -1.72 8.81 -4.49
CA GLY A 25 -0.65 7.87 -4.12
C GLY A 25 -0.49 6.72 -5.12
N ASP A 26 -1.59 6.34 -5.77
CA ASP A 26 -1.61 5.31 -6.80
C ASP A 26 -1.14 5.86 -8.15
N LYS A 27 -1.25 7.17 -8.42
CA LYS A 27 -0.84 7.78 -9.70
C LYS A 27 0.62 7.53 -10.04
N VAL A 28 1.55 7.86 -9.13
CA VAL A 28 3.00 7.63 -9.35
C VAL A 28 3.28 6.15 -9.56
N MET A 29 2.64 5.29 -8.78
CA MET A 29 2.82 3.84 -8.90
C MET A 29 2.23 3.29 -10.20
N LYS A 30 1.11 3.84 -10.68
CA LYS A 30 0.50 3.55 -11.98
C LYS A 30 1.41 3.99 -13.12
N GLU A 31 2.06 5.16 -13.03
CA GLU A 31 3.03 5.62 -14.03
C GLU A 31 4.26 4.69 -14.09
N VAL A 32 4.82 4.32 -12.94
CA VAL A 32 5.93 3.35 -12.88
C VAL A 32 5.51 2.01 -13.50
N MET A 33 4.33 1.50 -13.15
CA MET A 33 3.81 0.28 -13.76
C MET A 33 3.59 0.43 -15.27
N ALA A 34 3.15 1.59 -15.76
CA ALA A 34 2.98 1.85 -17.18
C ALA A 34 4.32 1.80 -17.91
N VAL A 35 5.38 2.37 -17.33
CA VAL A 35 6.75 2.28 -17.88
C VAL A 35 7.23 0.82 -17.94
N CYS A 36 7.06 0.05 -16.85
CA CYS A 36 7.42 -1.37 -16.83
C CYS A 36 6.66 -2.17 -17.90
N ARG A 37 5.37 -1.88 -18.07
CA ARG A 37 4.52 -2.52 -19.08
C ARG A 37 4.92 -2.17 -20.50
N ASN A 38 5.22 -0.90 -20.76
CA ASN A 38 5.65 -0.42 -22.06
C ASN A 38 7.00 -1.02 -22.47
N PHE A 39 7.92 -1.12 -21.51
CA PHE A 39 9.21 -1.79 -21.73
C PHE A 39 9.01 -3.27 -22.11
N LEU A 40 8.15 -4.00 -21.40
CA LEU A 40 7.94 -5.43 -21.64
C LEU A 40 7.38 -5.72 -23.05
N TRP A 41 6.48 -4.88 -23.56
CA TRP A 41 5.78 -5.14 -24.83
C TRP A 41 6.27 -4.32 -26.03
N GLY A 42 7.06 -3.28 -25.79
CA GLY A 42 7.46 -2.32 -26.81
C GLY A 42 8.93 -1.91 -26.79
N GLY A 43 9.70 -2.32 -25.78
CA GLY A 43 11.11 -1.97 -25.62
C GLY A 43 11.39 -0.48 -25.37
N THR A 44 10.35 0.37 -25.31
CA THR A 44 10.45 1.82 -25.13
C THR A 44 9.50 2.30 -24.03
N HIS A 45 9.81 3.46 -23.42
CA HIS A 45 9.01 4.01 -22.31
C HIS A 45 7.66 4.58 -22.77
N LYS A 46 7.51 4.92 -24.06
CA LYS A 46 6.26 5.36 -24.70
C LYS A 46 5.79 4.27 -25.67
N TYR A 47 4.88 3.43 -25.20
CA TYR A 47 4.25 2.41 -26.04
C TYR A 47 2.76 2.71 -26.18
N ALA A 48 2.28 2.79 -27.42
CA ALA A 48 0.91 3.20 -27.75
C ALA A 48 -0.02 2.01 -28.06
N LYS A 49 0.45 0.76 -27.96
CA LYS A 49 -0.39 -0.42 -28.22
C LYS A 49 -0.95 -0.97 -26.91
N VAL A 50 -2.22 -1.37 -26.96
CA VAL A 50 -2.88 -2.08 -25.85
C VAL A 50 -2.18 -3.43 -25.67
N PRO A 51 -1.67 -3.75 -24.46
CA PRO A 51 -1.08 -5.05 -24.20
C PRO A 51 -2.13 -6.14 -24.29
N LEU A 52 -1.75 -7.29 -24.85
CA LEU A 52 -2.64 -8.44 -25.06
C LEU A 52 -2.91 -9.24 -23.78
N VAL A 53 -2.12 -9.02 -22.73
CA VAL A 53 -2.18 -9.77 -21.47
C VAL A 53 -2.41 -8.80 -20.31
N ASN A 54 -3.30 -9.17 -19.40
CA ASN A 54 -3.55 -8.38 -18.20
C ASN A 54 -2.27 -8.31 -17.36
N TRP A 55 -1.92 -7.10 -16.91
CA TRP A 55 -0.72 -6.87 -16.09
C TRP A 55 -0.74 -7.69 -14.79
N GLU A 56 -1.93 -7.96 -14.25
CA GLU A 56 -2.07 -8.79 -13.06
C GLU A 56 -1.66 -10.25 -13.32
N GLU A 57 -1.97 -10.80 -14.49
CA GLU A 57 -1.56 -12.15 -14.90
C GLU A 57 -0.05 -12.25 -15.13
N VAL A 58 0.54 -11.21 -15.74
CA VAL A 58 2.00 -11.10 -15.91
C VAL A 58 2.70 -11.12 -14.54
N CYS A 59 2.09 -10.53 -13.52
CA CYS A 59 2.64 -10.48 -12.16
C CYS A 59 2.48 -11.78 -11.35
N LEU A 60 1.70 -12.75 -11.84
CA LEU A 60 1.57 -14.05 -11.16
C LEU A 60 2.92 -14.79 -11.16
N LYS A 61 3.10 -15.66 -10.16
CA LYS A 61 4.29 -16.52 -10.07
C LYS A 61 4.35 -17.42 -11.31
N LYS A 62 5.57 -17.77 -11.78
CA LYS A 62 5.80 -18.67 -12.93
C LYS A 62 5.01 -19.99 -12.86
N LYS A 63 4.83 -20.52 -11.66
CA LYS A 63 4.03 -21.73 -11.41
C LYS A 63 2.54 -21.62 -11.77
N PHE A 64 2.03 -20.40 -11.93
CA PHE A 64 0.64 -20.10 -12.31
C PHE A 64 0.54 -19.45 -13.71
N GLY A 65 1.57 -19.62 -14.56
CA GLY A 65 1.55 -19.10 -15.93
C GLY A 65 1.93 -17.63 -16.11
N GLY A 66 2.24 -16.91 -15.02
CA GLY A 66 2.75 -15.53 -15.07
C GLY A 66 4.27 -15.44 -15.27
N LEU A 67 4.79 -14.22 -15.44
CA LEU A 67 6.25 -13.99 -15.59
C LEU A 67 6.98 -13.92 -14.24
N GLY A 68 6.26 -13.78 -13.13
CA GLY A 68 6.83 -13.61 -11.79
C GLY A 68 7.34 -12.20 -11.52
N ILE A 69 6.92 -11.21 -12.31
CA ILE A 69 7.24 -9.79 -12.08
C ILE A 69 6.44 -9.29 -10.87
N LYS A 70 7.05 -8.50 -9.98
CA LYS A 70 6.34 -7.98 -8.81
C LYS A 70 5.31 -6.92 -9.21
N ASN A 71 4.08 -7.06 -8.72
CA ASN A 71 3.08 -6.00 -8.81
C ASN A 71 3.44 -4.89 -7.80
N ILE A 72 3.92 -3.77 -8.33
CA ILE A 72 4.44 -2.64 -7.54
C ILE A 72 3.35 -2.00 -6.66
N LEU A 73 2.10 -1.94 -7.11
CA LEU A 73 0.99 -1.45 -6.29
C LEU A 73 0.76 -2.33 -5.06
N ASN A 74 0.68 -3.65 -5.26
CA ASN A 74 0.47 -4.58 -4.15
C ASN A 74 1.68 -4.60 -3.21
N TRP A 75 2.89 -4.45 -3.76
CA TRP A 75 4.10 -4.33 -2.94
C TRP A 75 4.07 -3.07 -2.07
N ASN A 76 3.62 -1.94 -2.63
CA ASN A 76 3.46 -0.70 -1.88
C ASN A 76 2.42 -0.83 -0.76
N LYS A 77 1.26 -1.42 -1.05
CA LYS A 77 0.22 -1.68 -0.04
C LYS A 77 0.75 -2.57 1.09
N ALA A 78 1.52 -3.61 0.75
CA ALA A 78 2.17 -4.45 1.76
C ALA A 78 3.22 -3.67 2.58
N ALA A 79 3.99 -2.77 1.96
CA ALA A 79 4.94 -1.92 2.67
C ALA A 79 4.23 -0.94 3.63
N ILE A 80 3.16 -0.28 3.19
CA ILE A 80 2.31 0.57 4.04
C ILE A 80 1.73 -0.23 5.20
N MET A 81 1.31 -1.48 4.95
CA MET A 81 0.77 -2.32 5.99
C MET A 81 1.80 -2.70 7.07
N LYS A 82 3.11 -2.74 6.78
CA LYS A 82 4.15 -2.86 7.82
C LYS A 82 4.08 -1.69 8.81
N LEU A 83 3.89 -0.48 8.31
CA LEU A 83 3.71 0.71 9.16
C LEU A 83 2.44 0.59 10.01
N ASN A 84 1.32 0.17 9.41
CA ASN A 84 0.09 -0.09 10.15
C ASN A 84 0.27 -1.16 11.23
N TRP A 85 1.09 -2.19 10.96
CA TRP A 85 1.39 -3.23 11.94
C TRP A 85 2.20 -2.70 13.13
N ASP A 86 3.19 -1.84 12.86
CA ASP A 86 3.96 -1.14 13.91
C ASP A 86 3.03 -0.25 14.75
N VAL A 87 2.04 0.41 14.13
CA VAL A 87 1.02 1.21 14.84
C VAL A 87 0.09 0.34 15.66
N ALA A 88 -0.45 -0.74 15.09
CA ALA A 88 -1.35 -1.68 15.75
C ALA A 88 -0.69 -2.32 16.98
N GLY A 89 0.59 -2.70 16.85
CA GLY A 89 1.39 -3.28 17.92
C GLY A 89 1.93 -2.28 18.93
N LYS A 90 1.57 -0.99 18.84
CA LYS A 90 2.06 0.10 19.72
C LYS A 90 3.58 0.07 19.90
N LYS A 91 4.31 -0.17 18.79
CA LYS A 91 5.77 -0.29 18.82
C LYS A 91 6.41 0.94 19.45
N ASP A 92 7.42 0.73 20.29
CA ASP A 92 8.06 1.78 21.08
C ASP A 92 8.99 2.68 20.23
N ILE A 93 8.41 3.44 19.31
CA ILE A 93 9.11 4.37 18.41
C ILE A 93 8.34 5.69 18.31
N LEU A 94 9.07 6.79 18.17
CA LEU A 94 8.54 8.16 18.34
C LEU A 94 7.33 8.46 17.45
N TRP A 95 7.39 8.11 16.16
CA TRP A 95 6.30 8.42 15.23
C TRP A 95 5.03 7.60 15.53
N VAL A 96 5.16 6.36 16.04
CA VAL A 96 4.02 5.55 16.48
C VAL A 96 3.38 6.18 17.71
N LYS A 97 4.18 6.59 18.71
CA LYS A 97 3.68 7.33 19.88
C LYS A 97 2.95 8.61 19.47
N TRP A 98 3.51 9.35 18.51
CA TRP A 98 2.89 10.57 18.00
C TRP A 98 1.57 10.29 17.25
N ILE A 99 1.51 9.23 16.44
CA ILE A 99 0.27 8.78 15.79
C ILE A 99 -0.81 8.45 16.82
N HIS A 100 -0.44 7.70 17.87
CA HIS A 100 -1.36 7.35 18.94
C HIS A 100 -1.84 8.58 19.70
N ASN A 101 -0.96 9.55 19.97
CA ASN A 101 -1.36 10.78 20.66
C ASN A 101 -2.24 11.70 19.78
N LYS A 102 -1.90 11.86 18.51
CA LYS A 102 -2.55 12.80 17.59
C LYS A 102 -3.84 12.27 16.98
N TYR A 103 -3.83 11.04 16.48
CA TYR A 103 -4.92 10.48 15.66
C TYR A 103 -5.80 9.49 16.41
N ILE A 104 -5.20 8.43 16.98
CA ILE A 104 -5.94 7.27 17.52
C ILE A 104 -6.48 7.55 18.93
N LYS A 105 -5.69 8.23 19.75
CA LYS A 105 -5.95 8.50 21.18
C LYS A 105 -6.16 7.22 21.98
N GLU A 106 -7.39 6.97 22.41
CA GLU A 106 -7.76 5.82 23.25
C GLU A 106 -8.48 4.71 22.45
N GLU A 107 -8.68 4.90 21.15
CA GLU A 107 -9.37 3.92 20.30
C GLU A 107 -8.46 2.73 19.93
N GLU A 108 -9.08 1.58 19.61
CA GLU A 108 -8.34 0.46 19.03
C GLU A 108 -8.00 0.73 17.57
N PHE A 109 -6.74 0.49 17.17
CA PHE A 109 -6.30 0.78 15.82
C PHE A 109 -7.10 0.07 14.72
N TRP A 110 -7.68 -1.11 14.95
CA TRP A 110 -8.43 -1.82 13.90
C TRP A 110 -9.86 -1.30 13.70
N ASP A 111 -10.46 -0.72 14.73
CA ASP A 111 -11.80 -0.15 14.70
C ASP A 111 -11.79 1.38 14.54
N TYR A 112 -10.61 1.99 14.68
CA TYR A 112 -10.38 3.41 14.47
C TYR A 112 -10.82 3.88 13.08
N THR A 113 -11.57 4.99 13.06
CA THR A 113 -12.00 5.70 11.85
C THR A 113 -11.34 7.08 11.78
N PRO A 114 -10.67 7.44 10.68
CA PRO A 114 -9.96 8.70 10.58
C PRO A 114 -10.92 9.88 10.48
N LYS A 115 -10.61 10.98 11.18
CA LYS A 115 -11.37 12.23 11.11
C LYS A 115 -11.28 12.90 9.73
N LEU A 116 -12.27 13.74 9.41
CA LEU A 116 -12.31 14.47 8.14
C LEU A 116 -11.14 15.44 7.96
N ASP A 117 -10.62 16.01 9.04
CA ASP A 117 -9.46 16.90 9.05
C ASP A 117 -8.11 16.17 9.11
N ALA A 118 -8.14 14.82 9.20
CA ALA A 118 -6.91 14.04 9.17
C ALA A 118 -6.23 14.15 7.80
N CYS A 119 -4.90 14.04 7.82
CA CYS A 119 -4.10 14.16 6.62
C CYS A 119 -4.40 13.02 5.62
N HIS A 120 -4.30 13.32 4.33
CA HIS A 120 -4.60 12.35 3.27
C HIS A 120 -3.76 11.07 3.40
N TYR A 121 -2.46 11.22 3.73
CA TYR A 121 -1.58 10.08 3.92
C TYR A 121 -2.03 9.16 5.06
N TRP A 122 -2.48 9.72 6.19
CA TRP A 122 -3.01 8.92 7.30
C TRP A 122 -4.30 8.20 6.93
N LYS A 123 -5.20 8.89 6.23
CA LYS A 123 -6.44 8.27 5.71
C LYS A 123 -6.11 7.10 4.78
N GLU A 124 -5.10 7.24 3.92
CA GLU A 124 -4.68 6.18 3.01
C GLU A 124 -4.02 5.00 3.75
N MET A 125 -3.20 5.25 4.78
CA MET A 125 -2.69 4.18 5.65
C MET A 125 -3.84 3.38 6.27
N VAL A 126 -4.81 4.07 6.87
CA VAL A 126 -5.99 3.45 7.50
C VAL A 126 -6.86 2.74 6.46
N ARG A 127 -6.92 3.22 5.22
CA ARG A 127 -7.61 2.55 4.13
C ARG A 127 -6.92 1.24 3.74
N VAL A 128 -5.60 1.24 3.59
CA VAL A 128 -4.83 0.04 3.21
C VAL A 128 -5.01 -1.06 4.26
N ARG A 129 -5.11 -0.71 5.54
CA ARG A 129 -5.40 -1.62 6.66
C ARG A 129 -6.58 -2.54 6.38
N GLU A 130 -7.63 -2.02 5.72
CA GLU A 130 -8.87 -2.77 5.45
C GLU A 130 -8.63 -4.02 4.59
N ASN A 131 -7.68 -3.97 3.65
CA ASN A 131 -7.32 -5.12 2.80
C ASN A 131 -6.70 -6.29 3.59
N PHE A 132 -6.30 -6.05 4.84
CA PHE A 132 -5.59 -7.01 5.69
C PHE A 132 -6.38 -7.40 6.94
N ARG A 133 -7.66 -7.02 7.08
CA ARG A 133 -8.47 -7.38 8.27
C ARG A 133 -8.48 -8.88 8.57
N GLY A 134 -8.56 -9.72 7.54
CA GLY A 134 -8.59 -11.19 7.68
C GLY A 134 -7.23 -11.86 7.84
N MET A 135 -6.12 -11.11 7.79
CA MET A 135 -4.78 -11.68 7.90
C MET A 135 -4.50 -12.07 9.37
N PRO A 136 -3.99 -13.28 9.65
CA PRO A 136 -3.72 -13.73 11.02
C PRO A 136 -2.67 -12.85 11.72
N LYS A 137 -3.01 -12.36 12.92
CA LYS A 137 -2.24 -11.33 13.65
C LYS A 137 -1.27 -11.89 14.71
N GLY A 138 -0.55 -12.97 14.40
CA GLY A 138 0.19 -13.74 15.41
C GLY A 138 1.71 -13.47 15.53
N LYS A 139 2.37 -12.98 14.47
CA LYS A 139 3.84 -12.80 14.41
C LYS A 139 4.21 -11.41 13.92
N GLU A 140 5.51 -11.09 13.95
CA GLU A 140 6.03 -9.89 13.30
C GLU A 140 5.65 -9.88 11.81
N TYR A 141 5.13 -8.74 11.34
CA TYR A 141 4.75 -8.60 9.95
C TYR A 141 5.96 -8.52 9.02
N ILE A 142 5.92 -9.33 7.96
CA ILE A 142 6.92 -9.31 6.89
C ILE A 142 6.22 -8.83 5.61
N VAL A 143 6.79 -7.81 4.94
CA VAL A 143 6.21 -7.21 3.71
C VAL A 143 5.95 -8.27 2.63
N ARG A 144 6.82 -9.28 2.51
CA ARG A 144 6.63 -10.39 1.57
C ARG A 144 5.35 -11.20 1.85
N GLU A 145 5.06 -11.48 3.11
CA GLU A 145 3.85 -12.23 3.50
C GLU A 145 2.60 -11.41 3.22
N GLY A 146 2.64 -10.11 3.49
CA GLY A 146 1.56 -9.21 3.12
C GLY A 146 1.36 -9.09 1.60
N TYR A 147 2.44 -9.08 0.83
CA TYR A 147 2.36 -9.13 -0.63
C TYR A 147 1.71 -10.44 -1.09
N ASP A 148 2.17 -11.58 -0.57
CA ASP A 148 1.60 -12.89 -0.88
C ASP A 148 0.13 -12.99 -0.44
N TRP A 149 -0.27 -12.35 0.66
CA TRP A 149 -1.67 -12.24 1.10
C TRP A 149 -2.54 -11.53 0.05
N LEU A 150 -2.12 -10.36 -0.43
CA LEU A 150 -2.82 -9.60 -1.47
C LEU A 150 -2.88 -10.35 -2.82
N GLN A 151 -1.89 -11.18 -3.10
CA GLN A 151 -1.89 -12.05 -4.29
C GLN A 151 -2.74 -13.31 -4.08
N GLY A 152 -2.79 -13.84 -2.85
CA GLY A 152 -3.43 -15.10 -2.50
C GLY A 152 -4.95 -15.11 -2.65
N THR A 153 -5.60 -13.97 -2.44
CA THR A 153 -7.03 -13.79 -2.76
C THR A 153 -7.35 -14.04 -4.24
N ARG A 154 -6.33 -14.01 -5.13
CA ARG A 154 -6.45 -14.17 -6.57
C ARG A 154 -5.94 -15.53 -7.09
N MET A 155 -5.45 -16.40 -6.20
CA MET A 155 -4.90 -17.73 -6.55
C MET A 155 -5.96 -18.85 -6.55
N ILE A 156 -7.23 -18.53 -6.30
CA ILE A 156 -8.33 -19.49 -6.34
C ILE A 156 -8.85 -19.55 -7.78
N PRO A 157 -8.74 -20.68 -8.50
CA PRO A 157 -9.42 -20.84 -9.78
C PRO A 157 -10.94 -20.82 -9.53
N ASN A 158 -11.69 -20.09 -10.38
CA ASN A 158 -13.15 -20.23 -10.46
C ASN A 158 -13.54 -21.66 -10.84
#